data_AF-A0A972J9V7-F1
#
_entry.id   AF-A0A972J9V7-F1
#
_cell.length_a   1.000
_cell.length_b   1.000
_cell.length_c   1.000
_cell.angle_alpha   90.00
_cell.angle_beta   90.00
_cell.angle_gamma   90.00
#
_symmetry.space_group_name_H-M   'P 1'
#
loop_
_entity.id
_entity.type
_entity.pdbx_description
1 polymer ?
#
loop_
_entity_poly.entity_id
_entity_poly.type
_entity_poly.pdbx_seq_one_letter_code
_entity_poly.pdbx_strand_id
1 'polypeptide(L)'
;MAREKKVGIGAVNITMHPHSPDLYAQLIKDAKKLKCFSRLSKDKAGLIASVYYHDKSKGRSSPLTGDLYRFSDIDLEGNWFNTQTNQHAEENDLKGVSIPEHLKPNSSRFSYIFFPETHVLFYESYYDGHSLSNRSVLKLIEGSLNDPRLVQKYGVVDVTVIPSR
;
A
#
# COMPACT_ATOMS: atom_id res chain seq x y z
N MET A 1 -25.43 21.04 0.68
CA MET A 1 -25.64 20.21 -0.53
C MET A 1 -25.07 18.84 -0.27
N ALA A 2 -25.80 17.76 -0.56
CA ALA A 2 -25.29 16.41 -0.41
C ALA A 2 -24.20 16.16 -1.46
N ARG A 3 -22.99 15.76 -1.03
CA ARG A 3 -21.89 15.41 -1.93
C ARG A 3 -22.16 14.00 -2.48
N GLU A 4 -22.17 13.84 -3.80
CA GLU A 4 -22.31 12.52 -4.42
C GLU A 4 -21.21 11.58 -3.91
N LYS A 5 -21.61 10.41 -3.42
CA LYS A 5 -20.67 9.37 -2.99
C LYS A 5 -20.14 8.66 -4.23
N LYS A 6 -18.89 8.95 -4.59
CA LYS A 6 -18.16 8.21 -5.62
C LYS A 6 -17.51 6.99 -5.00
N VAL A 7 -17.74 5.82 -5.61
CA VAL A 7 -17.00 4.58 -5.31
C VAL A 7 -16.23 4.21 -6.57
N GLY A 8 -14.91 4.09 -6.44
CA GLY A 8 -14.05 3.58 -7.49
C GLY A 8 -13.53 2.20 -7.08
N ILE A 9 -13.59 1.23 -7.99
CA ILE A 9 -13.06 -0.12 -7.76
C ILE A 9 -12.06 -0.44 -8.86
N GLY A 10 -10.94 -1.06 -8.49
CA GLY A 10 -10.01 -1.69 -9.42
C GLY A 10 -9.73 -3.13 -9.01
N ALA A 11 -9.04 -3.87 -9.89
CA ALA A 11 -8.62 -5.23 -9.61
C ALA A 11 -7.21 -5.52 -10.12
N VAL A 12 -6.48 -6.36 -9.39
CA VAL A 12 -5.19 -6.93 -9.80
C VAL A 12 -5.21 -8.45 -9.61
N ASN A 13 -4.46 -9.16 -10.44
CA ASN A 13 -4.16 -10.57 -10.27
C ASN A 13 -2.78 -10.72 -9.60
N ILE A 14 -2.64 -11.66 -8.68
CA ILE A 14 -1.39 -11.93 -7.93
C ILE A 14 -0.95 -13.38 -8.17
N THR A 15 0.17 -13.59 -8.84
CA THR A 15 0.65 -14.93 -9.21
C THR A 15 1.92 -15.27 -8.44
N MET A 16 1.98 -16.44 -7.82
CA MET A 16 3.20 -17.01 -7.21
C MET A 16 3.29 -18.51 -7.51
N HIS A 17 4.48 -19.10 -7.40
CA HIS A 17 4.65 -20.55 -7.45
C HIS A 17 5.29 -21.09 -6.16
N PRO A 18 4.76 -22.18 -5.56
CA PRO A 18 3.59 -22.96 -6.00
C PRO A 18 2.24 -22.26 -5.71
N HIS A 19 1.21 -22.54 -6.50
CA HIS A 19 -0.14 -22.02 -6.27
C HIS A 19 -0.79 -22.72 -5.08
N SER A 20 -1.02 -21.99 -3.99
CA SER A 20 -1.75 -22.49 -2.83
C SER A 20 -2.48 -21.35 -2.14
N PRO A 21 -3.82 -21.42 -1.95
CA PRO A 21 -4.60 -20.43 -1.21
C PRO A 21 -4.00 -20.12 0.18
N ASP A 22 -3.47 -21.14 0.85
CA ASP A 22 -2.83 -20.99 2.16
C ASP A 22 -1.51 -20.21 2.07
N LEU A 23 -0.68 -20.44 1.05
CA LEU A 23 0.57 -19.69 0.85
C LEU A 23 0.29 -18.23 0.50
N TYR A 24 -0.69 -17.96 -0.36
CA TYR A 24 -1.14 -16.59 -0.66
C TYR A 24 -1.59 -15.86 0.61
N ALA A 25 -2.40 -16.53 1.43
CA ALA A 25 -2.88 -15.95 2.67
C ALA A 25 -1.75 -15.68 3.67
N GLN A 26 -0.76 -16.57 3.75
CA GLN A 26 0.42 -16.39 4.60
C GLN A 26 1.30 -15.24 4.10
N LEU A 27 1.54 -15.15 2.79
CA LEU A 27 2.32 -14.08 2.18
C LEU A 27 1.76 -12.69 2.55
N ILE A 28 0.46 -12.47 2.34
CA ILE A 28 -0.17 -11.16 2.59
C ILE A 28 -0.12 -10.82 4.10
N LYS A 29 -0.33 -11.81 4.97
CA LYS A 29 -0.22 -11.63 6.43
C LYS A 29 1.22 -11.31 6.85
N ASP A 30 2.21 -11.97 6.26
CA ASP A 30 3.62 -11.73 6.55
C ASP A 30 4.06 -10.34 6.05
N ALA A 31 3.62 -9.93 4.85
CA ALA A 31 3.87 -8.57 4.34
C ALA A 31 3.38 -7.50 5.31
N LYS A 32 2.16 -7.67 5.85
CA LYS A 32 1.62 -6.79 6.89
C LYS A 32 2.41 -6.87 8.20
N LYS A 33 2.78 -8.07 8.65
CA LYS A 33 3.52 -8.28 9.91
C LYS A 33 4.91 -7.63 9.86
N LEU A 34 5.59 -7.74 8.73
CA LEU A 34 6.91 -7.18 8.47
C LEU A 34 6.89 -5.68 8.12
N LYS A 35 5.68 -5.09 8.00
CA LYS A 35 5.46 -3.70 7.57
C LYS A 35 6.20 -3.40 6.26
N CYS A 36 6.11 -4.31 5.29
CA CYS A 36 6.72 -4.16 3.97
C CYS A 36 6.08 -2.96 3.26
N PHE A 37 6.80 -1.84 3.19
CA PHE A 37 6.39 -0.67 2.44
C PHE A 37 7.06 -0.65 1.08
N SER A 38 6.32 -0.15 0.09
CA SER A 38 6.77 0.02 -1.28
C SER A 38 6.81 1.49 -1.65
N ARG A 39 7.85 1.89 -2.38
CA ARG A 39 7.99 3.25 -2.92
C ARG A 39 7.17 3.39 -4.21
N LEU A 40 6.24 4.34 -4.22
CA LEU A 40 5.33 4.59 -5.34
C LEU A 40 5.86 5.68 -6.29
N SER A 41 6.40 6.75 -5.70
CA SER A 41 7.13 7.86 -6.33
C SER A 41 8.29 8.32 -5.44
N LYS A 42 8.98 9.42 -5.79
CA LYS A 42 10.09 9.95 -5.01
C LYS A 42 9.74 10.20 -3.53
N ASP A 43 8.54 10.70 -3.30
CA ASP A 43 8.03 11.25 -2.03
C ASP A 43 6.80 10.49 -1.49
N LYS A 44 6.39 9.39 -2.14
CA LYS A 44 5.21 8.62 -1.75
C LYS A 44 5.56 7.16 -1.58
N ALA A 45 5.07 6.60 -0.49
CA ALA A 45 5.13 5.18 -0.20
C ALA A 45 3.74 4.65 0.13
N GLY A 46 3.61 3.34 0.16
CA GLY A 46 2.43 2.67 0.65
C GLY A 46 2.70 1.26 1.11
N LEU A 47 1.74 0.67 1.84
CA LEU A 47 1.86 -0.67 2.40
C LEU A 47 0.48 -1.30 2.63
N ILE A 48 0.50 -2.61 2.86
CA ILE A 48 -0.67 -3.38 3.34
C ILE A 48 -0.74 -3.22 4.87
N ALA A 49 -1.70 -2.43 5.36
CA ALA A 49 -1.74 -1.99 6.75
C ALA A 49 -2.51 -2.96 7.65
N SER A 50 -3.58 -3.55 7.12
CA SER A 50 -4.43 -4.50 7.84
C SER A 50 -4.75 -5.70 6.95
N VAL A 51 -4.90 -6.87 7.56
CA VAL A 51 -5.25 -8.13 6.90
C VAL A 51 -6.05 -8.97 7.88
N TYR A 52 -7.25 -9.37 7.51
CA TYR A 52 -8.10 -10.28 8.28
C TYR A 52 -9.00 -11.09 7.34
N TYR A 53 -9.49 -12.23 7.82
CA TYR A 53 -10.54 -12.96 7.11
C TYR A 53 -11.83 -12.15 7.15
N HIS A 54 -12.46 -11.96 5.99
CA HIS A 54 -13.70 -11.18 5.86
C HIS A 54 -14.83 -11.78 6.70
N ASP A 55 -14.99 -13.10 6.62
CA ASP A 55 -15.87 -13.91 7.43
C ASP A 55 -15.04 -14.81 8.34
N LYS A 56 -14.97 -14.44 9.63
CA LYS A 56 -14.20 -15.18 10.63
C LYS A 56 -14.71 -16.60 10.86
N SER A 57 -16.00 -16.87 10.61
CA SER A 57 -16.59 -18.20 10.80
C SER A 57 -16.10 -19.20 9.75
N LYS A 58 -15.79 -18.71 8.54
CA LYS A 58 -15.29 -19.53 7.42
C LYS A 58 -13.77 -19.74 7.44
N GLY A 59 -13.05 -19.04 8.31
CA GLY A 59 -11.61 -19.19 8.47
C GLY A 59 -10.87 -19.12 7.13
N ARG A 60 -10.09 -20.16 6.81
CA ARG A 60 -9.24 -20.21 5.60
C ARG A 60 -9.99 -20.14 4.28
N SER A 61 -11.26 -20.55 4.25
CA SER A 61 -12.11 -20.47 3.05
C SER A 61 -12.70 -19.08 2.83
N SER A 62 -12.44 -18.13 3.75
CA SER A 62 -12.90 -16.76 3.61
C SER A 62 -11.90 -15.92 2.80
N PRO A 63 -12.37 -14.97 1.97
CA PRO A 63 -11.51 -13.95 1.40
C PRO A 63 -10.76 -13.18 2.48
N LEU A 64 -9.56 -12.71 2.15
CA LEU A 64 -8.85 -11.76 2.99
C LEU A 64 -9.31 -10.34 2.66
N THR A 65 -9.42 -9.49 3.66
CA THR A 65 -9.74 -8.08 3.48
C THR A 65 -8.92 -7.23 4.45
N GLY A 66 -8.82 -5.94 4.16
CA GLY A 66 -8.09 -5.00 4.96
C GLY A 66 -7.88 -3.69 4.22
N ASP A 67 -6.83 -2.97 4.62
CA ASP A 67 -6.56 -1.61 4.18
C ASP A 67 -5.16 -1.49 3.57
N LEU A 68 -5.10 -0.78 2.46
CA LEU A 68 -3.89 -0.23 1.88
C LEU A 68 -3.75 1.20 2.37
N TYR A 69 -2.56 1.56 2.84
CA TYR A 69 -2.22 2.94 3.16
C TYR A 69 -1.24 3.48 2.14
N ARG A 70 -1.46 4.73 1.73
CA ARG A 70 -0.49 5.55 0.99
C ARG A 70 -0.20 6.80 1.80
N PHE A 71 1.04 7.20 1.90
CA PHE A 71 1.47 8.38 2.65
C PHE A 71 2.69 9.05 2.02
N SER A 72 3.02 10.25 2.48
CA SER A 72 4.27 10.92 2.11
C SER A 72 5.44 10.32 2.88
N ASP A 73 6.52 9.99 2.16
CA ASP A 73 7.80 9.56 2.70
C ASP A 73 8.80 10.70 2.48
N ILE A 74 8.89 11.57 3.49
CA ILE A 74 9.70 12.79 3.45
C ILE A 74 11.14 12.42 3.78
N ASP A 75 12.07 12.81 2.93
CA ASP A 75 13.50 12.76 3.20
C ASP A 75 13.87 13.90 4.14
N LEU A 76 14.04 13.60 5.43
CA LEU A 76 14.32 14.60 6.47
C LEU A 76 15.75 15.15 6.39
N GLU A 77 16.68 14.35 5.84
CA GLU A 77 18.10 14.70 5.69
C GLU A 77 18.37 15.46 4.37
N GLY A 78 17.37 15.56 3.50
CA GLY A 78 17.46 16.27 2.24
C GLY A 78 17.49 17.80 2.42
N ASN A 79 17.79 18.51 1.33
CA ASN A 79 17.74 19.97 1.34
C ASN A 79 16.30 20.49 1.50
N TRP A 80 16.09 21.38 2.46
CA TRP A 80 14.82 22.09 2.65
C TRP A 80 14.87 23.44 1.92
N PHE A 81 13.72 23.87 1.40
CA PHE A 81 13.57 25.17 0.74
C PHE A 81 12.94 26.17 1.71
N ASN A 82 13.64 27.28 1.99
CA ASN A 82 13.15 28.37 2.80
C ASN A 82 12.45 29.40 1.89
N THR A 83 11.13 29.52 2.02
CA THR A 83 10.31 30.39 1.16
C THR A 83 10.44 31.88 1.50
N GLN A 84 10.99 32.24 2.66
CA GLN A 84 11.23 33.64 3.03
C GLN A 84 12.50 34.17 2.37
N THR A 85 13.53 33.33 2.29
CA THR A 85 14.83 33.69 1.69
C THR A 85 14.95 33.26 0.23
N ASN A 86 14.07 32.38 -0.25
CA ASN A 86 14.15 31.69 -1.53
C ASN A 86 15.48 30.92 -1.73
N GLN A 87 16.04 30.39 -0.64
CA GLN A 87 17.29 29.62 -0.64
C GLN A 87 17.12 28.29 0.11
N HIS A 88 18.19 27.50 0.21
CA HIS A 88 18.19 26.36 1.12
C HIS A 88 18.10 26.82 2.58
N ALA A 89 17.35 26.08 3.38
CA ALA A 89 17.25 26.32 4.81
C ALA A 89 18.62 26.14 5.46
N GLU A 90 19.00 27.07 6.34
CA GLU A 90 20.21 26.93 7.14
C GLU A 90 19.98 26.00 8.33
N GLU A 91 21.05 25.54 8.98
CA GLU A 91 20.96 24.66 10.15
C GLU A 91 20.08 25.26 11.27
N ASN A 92 20.11 26.59 11.44
CA ASN A 92 19.26 27.28 12.40
C ASN A 92 17.77 27.24 12.04
N ASP A 93 17.41 27.27 10.75
CA ASP A 93 16.03 27.13 10.29
C ASP A 93 15.48 25.73 10.63
N LEU A 94 16.35 24.71 10.54
CA LEU A 94 15.98 23.31 10.74
C LEU A 94 15.82 22.91 12.21
N LYS A 95 16.37 23.66 13.16
CA LYS A 95 16.24 23.37 14.61
C LYS A 95 14.79 23.29 15.09
N GLY A 96 13.89 24.03 14.44
CA GLY A 96 12.45 24.02 14.75
C GLY A 96 11.66 22.91 14.03
N VAL A 97 12.26 22.24 13.05
CA VAL A 97 11.60 21.21 12.26
C VAL A 97 11.73 19.88 12.97
N SER A 98 10.62 19.37 13.52
CA SER A 98 10.58 18.06 14.18
C SER A 98 9.37 17.28 13.70
N ILE A 99 9.62 16.24 12.89
CA ILE A 99 8.62 15.28 12.43
C ILE A 99 8.98 13.92 13.02
N PRO A 100 8.16 13.35 13.93
CA PRO A 100 8.45 12.03 14.49
C PRO A 100 8.50 10.95 13.40
N GLU A 101 9.52 10.09 13.44
CA GLU A 101 9.78 9.07 12.39
C GLU A 101 8.57 8.17 12.10
N HIS A 102 7.78 7.87 13.13
CA HIS A 102 6.61 6.99 13.06
C HIS A 102 5.34 7.69 12.53
N LEU A 103 5.36 9.02 12.33
CA LEU A 103 4.25 9.79 11.79
C LEU A 103 4.51 10.13 10.33
N LYS A 104 3.72 9.52 9.44
CA LYS A 104 3.81 9.74 8.00
C LYS A 104 2.64 10.64 7.55
N PRO A 105 2.90 11.84 7.01
CA PRO A 105 1.85 12.79 6.65
C PRO A 105 1.13 12.40 5.36
N ASN A 106 0.04 13.12 5.05
CA ASN A 106 -0.76 12.95 3.82
C ASN A 106 -1.26 11.52 3.60
N SER A 107 -1.61 10.83 4.68
CA SER A 107 -2.08 9.44 4.61
C SER A 107 -3.47 9.33 4.00
N SER A 108 -3.64 8.41 3.04
CA SER A 108 -4.94 7.99 2.50
C SER A 108 -5.12 6.49 2.71
N ARG A 109 -6.35 6.07 3.06
CA ARG A 109 -6.74 4.67 3.24
C ARG A 109 -7.55 4.18 2.04
N PHE A 110 -7.32 2.95 1.60
CA PHE A 110 -8.10 2.27 0.57
C PHE A 110 -8.36 0.84 0.98
N SER A 111 -9.63 0.45 1.05
CA SER A 111 -10.02 -0.91 1.44
C SER A 111 -9.77 -1.89 0.29
N TYR A 112 -9.49 -3.15 0.61
CA TYR A 112 -9.34 -4.21 -0.38
C TYR A 112 -10.00 -5.52 0.07
N ILE A 113 -10.29 -6.39 -0.89
CA ILE A 113 -10.66 -7.78 -0.66
C ILE A 113 -9.92 -8.67 -1.67
N PHE A 114 -9.30 -9.73 -1.18
CA PHE A 114 -8.49 -10.67 -1.94
C PHE A 114 -9.06 -12.08 -1.82
N PHE A 115 -9.17 -12.76 -2.96
CA PHE A 115 -9.67 -14.11 -3.09
C PHE A 115 -8.49 -15.05 -3.40
N PRO A 116 -7.97 -15.79 -2.40
CA PRO A 116 -6.81 -16.66 -2.60
C PRO A 116 -7.05 -17.78 -3.63
N GLU A 117 -8.29 -18.22 -3.82
CA GLU A 117 -8.66 -19.28 -4.77
C GLU A 117 -8.57 -18.82 -6.24
N THR A 118 -8.88 -17.55 -6.50
CA THR A 118 -8.87 -16.98 -7.86
C THR A 118 -7.69 -16.06 -8.10
N HIS A 119 -6.86 -15.83 -7.07
CA HIS A 119 -5.70 -14.95 -7.10
C HIS A 119 -6.02 -13.48 -7.39
N VAL A 120 -7.28 -13.06 -7.23
CA VAL A 120 -7.73 -11.69 -7.54
C VAL A 120 -7.87 -10.84 -6.29
N LEU A 121 -7.26 -9.65 -6.31
CA LEU A 121 -7.42 -8.60 -5.32
C LEU A 121 -8.23 -7.45 -5.91
N PHE A 122 -9.39 -7.17 -5.33
CA PHE A 122 -10.17 -5.97 -5.58
C PHE A 122 -9.82 -4.89 -4.55
N TYR A 123 -9.79 -3.63 -4.98
CA TYR A 123 -9.44 -2.51 -4.11
C TYR A 123 -10.26 -1.27 -4.44
N GLU A 124 -10.41 -0.40 -3.45
CA GLU A 124 -10.95 0.95 -3.63
C GLU A 124 -9.93 1.79 -4.42
N SER A 125 -10.28 2.20 -5.65
CA SER A 125 -9.48 3.14 -6.45
C SER A 125 -9.79 4.60 -6.12
N TYR A 126 -10.82 4.85 -5.28
CA TYR A 126 -11.17 6.16 -4.77
C TYR A 126 -11.76 6.06 -3.36
N TYR A 127 -11.26 6.89 -2.45
CA TYR A 127 -11.78 7.03 -1.09
C TYR A 127 -11.53 8.46 -0.60
N ASP A 128 -12.58 9.11 -0.07
CA ASP A 128 -12.52 10.42 0.61
C ASP A 128 -11.71 11.51 -0.13
N GLY A 129 -12.02 11.75 -1.41
CA GLY A 129 -11.31 12.75 -2.21
C GLY A 129 -9.95 12.29 -2.76
N HIS A 130 -9.45 11.14 -2.33
CA HIS A 130 -8.18 10.59 -2.80
C HIS A 130 -8.40 9.47 -3.80
N SER A 131 -7.59 9.46 -4.87
CA SER A 131 -7.54 8.37 -5.83
C SER A 131 -6.29 7.51 -5.63
N LEU A 132 -6.42 6.23 -5.98
CA LEU A 132 -5.34 5.27 -6.06
C LEU A 132 -5.35 4.67 -7.47
N SER A 133 -4.38 5.09 -8.29
CA SER A 133 -4.31 4.65 -9.69
C SER A 133 -3.85 3.21 -9.80
N ASN A 134 -4.22 2.53 -10.89
CA ASN A 134 -3.80 1.14 -11.19
C ASN A 134 -2.28 0.97 -11.09
N ARG A 135 -1.49 1.93 -11.61
CA ARG A 135 -0.03 1.93 -11.51
C ARG A 135 0.47 2.04 -10.07
N SER A 136 -0.21 2.85 -9.24
CA SER A 136 0.16 3.00 -7.83
C SER A 136 -0.14 1.73 -7.04
N VAL A 137 -1.29 1.08 -7.29
CA VAL A 137 -1.62 -0.21 -6.66
C VAL A 137 -0.66 -1.29 -7.10
N LEU A 138 -0.37 -1.38 -8.39
CA LEU A 138 0.59 -2.34 -8.92
C LEU A 138 1.92 -2.25 -8.15
N LYS A 139 2.52 -1.05 -8.10
CA LYS A 139 3.76 -0.82 -7.34
C LYS A 139 3.61 -1.13 -5.85
N LEU A 140 2.49 -0.74 -5.24
CA LEU A 140 2.26 -0.94 -3.81
C LEU A 140 2.25 -2.43 -3.49
N ILE A 141 1.39 -3.20 -4.18
CA ILE A 141 1.21 -4.63 -3.93
C ILE A 141 2.48 -5.38 -4.34
N GLU A 142 2.97 -5.20 -5.56
CA GLU A 142 4.18 -5.88 -6.06
C GLU A 142 5.39 -5.62 -5.17
N GLY A 143 5.65 -4.36 -4.81
CA GLY A 143 6.77 -4.02 -3.92
C GLY A 143 6.59 -4.50 -2.48
N SER A 144 5.35 -4.53 -1.96
CA SER A 144 5.09 -5.06 -0.61
C SER A 144 5.25 -6.57 -0.55
N LEU A 145 4.89 -7.27 -1.63
CA LEU A 145 4.94 -8.73 -1.72
C LEU A 145 6.30 -9.27 -2.16
N ASN A 146 7.12 -8.45 -2.85
CA ASN A 146 8.50 -8.76 -3.23
C ASN A 146 9.55 -8.09 -2.34
N ASP A 147 9.22 -7.78 -1.08
CA ASP A 147 10.24 -7.45 -0.08
C ASP A 147 11.30 -8.59 -0.03
N PRO A 148 12.61 -8.30 0.02
CA PRO A 148 13.64 -9.34 -0.02
C PRO A 148 13.43 -10.47 1.01
N ARG A 149 12.88 -10.13 2.19
CA ARG A 149 12.56 -11.10 3.26
C ARG A 149 11.43 -12.04 2.87
N LEU A 150 10.48 -11.59 2.05
CA LEU A 150 9.38 -12.39 1.54
C LEU A 150 9.82 -13.20 0.31
N VAL A 151 10.59 -12.60 -0.60
CA VAL A 151 11.11 -13.30 -1.78
C VAL A 151 11.95 -14.52 -1.38
N GLN A 152 12.77 -14.39 -0.33
CA GLN A 152 13.53 -15.52 0.21
C GLN A 152 12.63 -16.69 0.66
N LYS A 153 11.41 -16.42 1.11
CA LYS A 153 10.48 -17.41 1.66
C LYS A 153 9.48 -17.93 0.64
N TYR A 154 8.97 -17.08 -0.24
CA TYR A 154 7.84 -17.36 -1.12
C TYR A 154 8.21 -17.33 -2.61
N GLY A 155 9.42 -16.91 -2.97
CA GLY A 155 9.80 -16.63 -4.35
C GLY A 155 9.27 -15.27 -4.84
N VAL A 156 9.52 -14.99 -6.11
CA VAL A 156 9.05 -13.77 -6.76
C VAL A 156 7.55 -13.87 -7.02
N VAL A 157 6.83 -12.78 -6.78
CA VAL A 157 5.39 -12.64 -6.94
C VAL A 157 5.12 -11.68 -8.10
N ASP A 158 4.38 -12.14 -9.09
CA ASP A 158 3.94 -11.29 -10.20
C ASP A 158 2.59 -10.65 -9.85
N VAL A 159 2.44 -9.37 -10.16
CA VAL A 159 1.18 -8.64 -9.99
C VAL A 159 0.81 -8.01 -11.33
N THR A 160 -0.45 -8.17 -11.76
CA THR A 160 -0.92 -7.60 -13.02
C THR A 160 -2.25 -6.89 -12.83
N VAL A 161 -2.42 -5.75 -13.50
CA VAL A 161 -3.70 -5.02 -13.47
C VAL A 161 -4.73 -5.76 -14.33
N ILE A 162 -5.93 -5.97 -13.79
CA ILE A 162 -7.05 -6.50 -14.55
C ILE A 162 -7.78 -5.30 -15.20
N PRO A 163 -7.86 -5.21 -16.54
CA PRO A 163 -8.53 -4.10 -17.21
C PRO A 163 -10.03 -4.07 -16.91
N SER A 164 -10.58 -2.86 -16.73
CA SER A 164 -12.03 -2.66 -16.77
C SER A 164 -12.52 -2.88 -18.20
N ARG A 165 -13.55 -3.72 -18.37
CA ARG A 165 -14.28 -3.85 -19.63
C ARG A 165 -15.08 -2.58 -19.94
#